data_AF-A0A1F5Z4U6-F1
#
_entry.id   AF-A0A1F5Z4U6-F1
#
_cell.length_a   1.000
_cell.length_b   1.000
_cell.length_c   1.000
_cell.angle_alpha   90.00
_cell.angle_beta   90.00
_cell.angle_gamma   90.00
#
_symmetry.space_group_name_H-M   'P 1'
#
loop_
_entity.id
_entity.type
_entity.pdbx_description
1 polymer ?
#
loop_
_entity_poly.entity_id
_entity_poly.type
_entity_poly.pdbx_seq_one_letter_code
_entity_poly.pdbx_strand_id
1 'polypeptide(L)'
;MNLQAPIYSTLTLFAEIIISTIIYFVIYKGYKDNKFLTKLAAFTLSYEILFNISYMVLRTITHTDTKPHPPLHIALAATHGILSLIMFLSLIVFFIFAWKNYKQGINFFKKHKYFTLSFLVLWTLSVVSGILFYLFEYVLLI
;
A
#
# COMPACT_ATOMS: atom_id res chain seq x y z
N MET A 1 26.46 2.66 -12.36
CA MET A 1 25.00 2.59 -12.20
C MET A 1 24.56 1.18 -12.59
N ASN A 2 24.61 0.23 -11.65
CA ASN A 2 24.12 -1.13 -11.91
C ASN A 2 22.63 -1.16 -11.58
N LEU A 3 21.79 -1.01 -12.62
CA LEU A 3 20.35 -1.24 -12.57
C LEU A 3 20.08 -2.75 -12.47
N GLN A 4 20.56 -3.40 -11.42
CA GLN A 4 20.21 -4.79 -11.09
C GLN A 4 19.21 -4.81 -9.93
N ALA A 5 18.19 -3.95 -10.00
CA ALA A 5 16.98 -4.19 -9.21
C ALA A 5 16.37 -5.51 -9.70
N PRO A 6 16.07 -6.47 -8.81
CA PRO A 6 15.35 -7.67 -9.20
C PRO A 6 14.07 -7.29 -9.94
N ILE A 7 13.80 -7.95 -11.08
CA ILE A 7 12.62 -7.69 -11.92
C ILE A 7 11.35 -7.72 -11.05
N TYR A 8 11.31 -8.66 -10.11
CA TYR A 8 10.20 -8.82 -9.17
C TYR A 8 9.97 -7.55 -8.32
N SER A 9 11.01 -6.98 -7.70
CA SER A 9 10.90 -5.75 -6.88
C SER A 9 10.41 -4.54 -7.68
N THR A 10 10.79 -4.46 -8.95
CA THR A 10 10.37 -3.38 -9.86
C THR A 10 8.91 -3.53 -10.26
N LEU A 11 8.49 -4.76 -10.59
CA LEU A 11 7.09 -5.07 -10.92
C LEU A 11 6.17 -4.85 -9.71
N THR A 12 6.61 -5.20 -8.49
CA THR A 12 5.83 -4.95 -7.27
C THR A 12 5.65 -3.46 -7.01
N LEU A 13 6.66 -2.62 -7.28
CA LEU A 13 6.53 -1.16 -7.15
C LEU A 13 5.50 -0.59 -8.13
N PHE A 14 5.55 -0.99 -9.40
CA PHE A 14 4.56 -0.56 -10.39
C PHE A 14 3.14 -0.98 -9.99
N ALA A 15 3.02 -2.21 -9.50
CA ALA A 15 1.74 -2.69 -9.02
C ALA A 15 1.22 -1.90 -7.80
N GLU A 16 2.07 -1.59 -6.83
CA GLU A 16 1.71 -0.77 -5.67
C GLU A 16 1.11 0.58 -6.11
N ILE A 17 1.70 1.23 -7.11
CA ILE A 17 1.19 2.49 -7.67
C ILE A 17 -0.18 2.31 -8.32
N ILE A 18 -0.33 1.25 -9.14
CA ILE A 18 -1.61 0.95 -9.83
C ILE A 18 -2.71 0.67 -8.81
N ILE A 19 -2.44 -0.17 -7.83
CA ILE A 19 -3.40 -0.60 -6.82
C ILE A 19 -3.76 0.55 -5.88
N SER A 20 -2.78 1.36 -5.50
CA SER A 20 -3.03 2.61 -4.77
C SER A 20 -3.95 3.54 -5.56
N THR A 21 -3.71 3.70 -6.86
CA THR A 21 -4.58 4.50 -7.74
C THR A 21 -6.02 3.96 -7.76
N ILE A 22 -6.17 2.64 -7.80
CA ILE A 22 -7.49 1.98 -7.73
C ILE A 22 -8.16 2.26 -6.37
N ILE A 23 -7.43 2.22 -5.25
CA ILE A 23 -7.96 2.55 -3.92
C ILE A 23 -8.48 4.00 -3.89
N TYR A 24 -7.68 4.96 -4.35
CA TYR A 24 -8.10 6.36 -4.47
C TYR A 24 -9.36 6.48 -5.32
N PHE A 25 -9.42 5.77 -6.45
CA PHE A 25 -10.59 5.79 -7.33
C PHE A 25 -11.84 5.21 -6.66
N VAL A 26 -11.74 4.08 -5.94
CA VAL A 26 -12.85 3.49 -5.18
C VAL A 26 -13.36 4.46 -4.12
N ILE A 27 -12.46 5.08 -3.36
CA ILE A 27 -12.81 6.04 -2.31
C ILE A 27 -13.44 7.29 -2.92
N TYR A 28 -12.88 7.82 -4.00
CA TYR A 28 -13.41 8.99 -4.70
C TYR A 28 -14.81 8.74 -5.25
N LYS A 29 -15.04 7.60 -5.91
CA LYS A 29 -16.36 7.20 -6.41
C LYS A 29 -17.38 6.99 -5.29
N GLY A 30 -16.96 6.37 -4.19
CA GLY A 30 -17.81 6.28 -3.00
C GLY A 30 -18.15 7.65 -2.44
N TYR A 31 -17.16 8.54 -2.31
CA TYR A 31 -17.33 9.87 -1.73
C TYR A 31 -18.24 10.76 -2.57
N LYS A 32 -17.99 10.86 -3.88
CA LYS A 32 -18.71 11.76 -4.80
C LYS A 32 -20.05 11.21 -5.27
N ASP A 33 -20.07 9.96 -5.74
CA ASP A 33 -21.22 9.39 -6.45
C ASP A 33 -22.11 8.51 -5.54
N ASN A 34 -21.78 8.43 -4.24
CA ASN A 34 -22.39 7.51 -3.28
C ASN A 34 -22.37 6.04 -3.76
N LYS A 35 -21.34 5.65 -4.53
CA LYS A 35 -21.24 4.32 -5.16
C LYS A 35 -19.96 3.61 -4.74
N PHE A 36 -20.10 2.59 -3.91
CA PHE A 36 -18.98 1.73 -3.55
C PHE A 36 -18.78 0.62 -4.58
N LEU A 37 -17.63 0.62 -5.25
CA LEU A 37 -17.28 -0.34 -6.29
C LEU A 37 -16.79 -1.66 -5.67
N THR A 38 -17.69 -2.41 -5.02
CA THR A 38 -17.36 -3.61 -4.23
C THR A 38 -16.47 -4.62 -4.95
N LYS A 39 -16.71 -4.87 -6.25
CA LYS A 39 -15.88 -5.81 -7.04
C LYS A 39 -14.43 -5.34 -7.17
N LEU A 40 -14.25 -4.04 -7.41
CA LEU A 40 -12.94 -3.43 -7.57
C LEU A 40 -12.21 -3.34 -6.21
N ALA A 41 -12.95 -3.00 -5.14
CA ALA A 41 -12.45 -3.04 -3.77
C ALA A 41 -11.98 -4.46 -3.36
N ALA A 42 -12.78 -5.48 -3.66
CA ALA A 42 -12.42 -6.87 -3.39
C ALA A 42 -11.20 -7.32 -4.18
N PHE A 43 -11.14 -7.00 -5.48
CA PHE A 43 -9.97 -7.28 -6.31
C PHE A 43 -8.70 -6.65 -5.74
N THR A 44 -8.77 -5.38 -5.34
CA THR A 44 -7.67 -4.62 -4.75
C THR A 44 -7.19 -5.29 -3.46
N LEU A 45 -8.10 -5.65 -2.56
CA LEU A 45 -7.76 -6.33 -1.31
C LEU A 45 -7.10 -7.69 -1.56
N SER A 46 -7.65 -8.50 -2.48
CA SER A 46 -7.04 -9.77 -2.86
C SER A 46 -5.65 -9.60 -3.43
N TYR A 47 -5.44 -8.56 -4.26
CA TYR A 47 -4.13 -8.24 -4.81
C TYR A 47 -3.13 -7.88 -3.70
N GLU A 48 -3.51 -6.93 -2.82
CA GLU A 48 -2.68 -6.50 -1.70
C GLU A 48 -2.28 -7.68 -0.80
N ILE A 49 -3.21 -8.59 -0.50
CA ILE A 49 -2.91 -9.81 0.28
C ILE A 49 -1.87 -10.66 -0.44
N LEU A 50 -2.13 -11.02 -1.70
CA LEU A 50 -1.30 -11.98 -2.42
C LEU A 50 0.10 -11.41 -2.68
N PHE A 51 0.19 -10.17 -3.16
CA PHE A 51 1.46 -9.60 -3.59
C PHE A 51 2.30 -9.04 -2.44
N ASN A 52 1.72 -8.37 -1.42
CA ASN A 52 2.54 -7.94 -0.27
C ASN A 52 3.13 -9.14 0.47
N ILE A 53 2.32 -10.18 0.70
CA ILE A 53 2.80 -11.38 1.40
C ILE A 53 3.84 -12.10 0.54
N SER A 54 3.58 -12.29 -0.76
CA SER A 54 4.54 -12.96 -1.66
C SER A 54 5.87 -12.23 -1.74
N TYR A 55 5.85 -10.89 -1.80
CA TYR A 55 7.05 -10.08 -1.81
C TYR A 55 7.85 -10.20 -0.50
N MET A 56 7.18 -10.10 0.65
CA MET A 56 7.87 -10.23 1.95
C MET A 56 8.48 -11.62 2.12
N VAL A 57 7.77 -12.68 1.71
CA VAL A 57 8.28 -14.06 1.76
C VAL A 57 9.49 -14.20 0.84
N LEU A 58 9.39 -13.74 -0.41
CA LEU A 58 10.50 -13.81 -1.37
C LEU A 58 11.74 -13.06 -0.84
N ARG A 59 11.53 -11.86 -0.30
CA ARG A 59 12.62 -11.05 0.25
C ARG A 59 13.29 -11.74 1.43
N THR A 60 12.53 -12.32 2.35
CA THR A 60 13.05 -13.07 3.50
C THR A 60 13.89 -14.29 3.07
N ILE A 61 13.51 -14.96 1.98
CA ILE A 61 14.21 -16.16 1.49
C ILE A 61 15.46 -15.80 0.68
N THR A 62 15.44 -14.69 -0.06
CA THR A 62 16.49 -14.34 -1.03
C THR A 62 17.54 -13.37 -0.49
N HIS A 63 17.23 -12.58 0.54
CA HIS A 63 18.17 -11.63 1.14
C HIS A 63 18.81 -12.23 2.39
N THR A 64 19.93 -12.92 2.21
CA THR A 64 20.87 -13.22 3.29
C THR A 64 21.87 -12.07 3.39
N ASP A 65 21.71 -11.23 4.41
CA ASP A 65 22.59 -10.08 4.66
C ASP A 65 24.04 -10.52 4.87
N THR A 66 24.87 -10.33 3.85
CA THR A 66 26.31 -10.60 3.92
C THR A 66 27.12 -9.32 4.18
N LYS A 67 26.47 -8.15 4.20
CA LYS A 67 27.09 -6.84 4.46
C LYS A 67 26.25 -6.01 5.45
N PRO A 68 26.89 -5.25 6.36
CA PRO A 68 26.17 -4.37 7.26
C PRO A 68 25.52 -3.21 6.48
N HIS A 69 24.20 -3.05 6.64
CA HIS A 69 23.44 -1.94 6.06
C HIS A 69 23.56 -0.66 6.89
N PRO A 70 23.51 0.53 6.27
CA PRO A 70 23.49 1.80 7.00
C PRO A 70 22.28 1.91 7.96
N PRO A 71 22.40 2.59 9.12
CA PRO A 71 21.28 2.75 10.06
C PRO A 71 20.02 3.38 9.45
N LEU A 72 20.20 4.31 8.50
CA LEU A 72 19.10 4.95 7.77
C LEU A 72 18.29 3.93 6.95
N HIS A 73 18.98 2.98 6.32
CA HIS A 73 18.35 1.94 5.50
C HIS A 73 17.48 1.01 6.35
N ILE A 74 18.02 0.56 7.48
CA ILE A 74 17.31 -0.28 8.46
C ILE A 74 16.08 0.48 9.00
N ALA A 75 16.25 1.75 9.37
CA ALA A 75 15.17 2.59 9.86
C ALA A 75 14.06 2.79 8.81
N LEU A 76 14.41 3.08 7.55
CA LEU A 76 13.45 3.23 6.46
C LEU A 76 12.70 1.92 6.18
N ALA A 77 13.41 0.79 6.12
CA ALA A 77 12.83 -0.52 5.88
C ALA A 77 11.83 -0.90 6.98
N ALA A 78 12.21 -0.76 8.25
CA ALA A 78 11.35 -1.07 9.38
C ALA A 78 10.14 -0.14 9.46
N THR A 79 10.36 1.17 9.28
CA THR A 79 9.29 2.17 9.33
C THR A 79 8.28 1.94 8.21
N HIS A 80 8.75 1.73 6.98
CA HIS A 80 7.89 1.43 5.85
C HIS A 80 7.11 0.14 6.07
N GLY A 81 7.77 -0.96 6.48
CA GLY A 81 7.12 -2.26 6.67
C GLY A 81 6.04 -2.26 7.76
N ILE A 82 6.27 -1.56 8.87
CA ILE A 82 5.27 -1.41 9.93
C ILE A 82 4.11 -0.53 9.44
N LEU A 83 4.41 0.60 8.80
CA LEU A 83 3.40 1.52 8.31
C LEU A 83 2.52 0.87 7.23
N SER A 84 3.10 0.15 6.27
CA SER A 84 2.36 -0.52 5.20
C SER A 84 1.45 -1.62 5.75
N LEU A 85 1.91 -2.39 6.75
CA LEU A 85 1.07 -3.39 7.42
C LEU A 85 -0.12 -2.77 8.14
N ILE A 86 0.11 -1.69 8.91
CA ILE A 86 -0.96 -0.96 9.60
C ILE A 86 -1.97 -0.39 8.59
N MET A 87 -1.47 0.18 7.49
CA MET A 87 -2.33 0.75 6.45
C MET A 87 -3.12 -0.30 5.70
N PHE A 88 -2.52 -1.46 5.42
CA PHE A 88 -3.19 -2.59 4.81
C PHE A 88 -4.32 -3.14 5.68
N LEU A 89 -4.07 -3.36 6.98
CA LEU A 89 -5.12 -3.74 7.93
C LEU A 89 -6.22 -2.68 8.04
N SER A 90 -5.82 -1.42 8.07
CA SER A 90 -6.75 -0.29 8.08
C SER A 90 -7.62 -0.28 6.82
N LEU A 91 -7.07 -0.54 5.64
CA LEU A 91 -7.79 -0.62 4.36
C LEU A 91 -8.86 -1.72 4.39
N ILE A 92 -8.53 -2.92 4.88
CA ILE A 92 -9.50 -4.03 5.04
C ILE A 92 -10.68 -3.56 5.89
N VAL A 93 -10.39 -3.03 7.07
CA VAL A 93 -11.41 -2.56 8.01
C VAL A 93 -12.24 -1.45 7.36
N PHE A 94 -11.60 -0.48 6.73
CA PHE A 94 -12.25 0.65 6.07
C PHE A 94 -13.20 0.21 4.96
N PHE A 95 -12.78 -0.74 4.12
CA PHE A 95 -13.60 -1.26 3.03
C PHE A 95 -14.75 -2.14 3.53
N ILE A 96 -14.57 -2.91 4.61
CA ILE A 96 -15.67 -3.69 5.23
C ILE A 96 -16.74 -2.73 5.77
N PHE A 97 -16.34 -1.70 6.51
CA PHE A 97 -17.29 -0.72 7.07
C PHE A 97 -17.98 0.09 5.97
N ALA A 98 -17.23 0.51 4.95
CA ALA A 98 -17.79 1.15 3.77
C ALA A 98 -18.85 0.25 3.13
N TRP A 99 -18.50 -0.99 2.78
CA TRP A 99 -19.43 -1.93 2.14
C TRP A 99 -20.73 -2.12 2.93
N LYS A 100 -20.65 -2.29 4.26
CA LYS A 100 -21.83 -2.40 5.12
C LYS A 100 -22.71 -1.15 5.10
N ASN A 101 -22.12 0.04 5.16
CA ASN A 101 -22.86 1.30 5.15
C ASN A 101 -23.47 1.62 3.77
N TYR A 102 -22.74 1.36 2.69
CA TYR A 102 -23.26 1.56 1.33
C TYR A 102 -24.42 0.62 0.99
N LYS A 103 -24.47 -0.59 1.57
CA LYS A 103 -25.65 -1.47 1.50
C LYS A 103 -26.90 -0.86 2.16
N GLN A 104 -26.71 0.07 3.09
CA GLN A 104 -27.79 0.81 3.77
C GLN A 104 -28.03 2.19 3.13
N GLY A 105 -27.40 2.49 1.99
CA GLY A 105 -27.48 3.79 1.31
C GLY A 105 -26.68 4.91 1.96
N ILE A 106 -25.89 4.61 3.01
CA ILE A 106 -25.11 5.59 3.76
C ILE A 106 -23.76 5.81 3.06
N ASN A 107 -23.48 7.06 2.69
CA ASN A 107 -22.18 7.46 2.17
C ASN A 107 -21.13 7.48 3.30
N PHE A 108 -20.50 6.33 3.55
CA PHE A 108 -19.53 6.17 4.64
C PHE A 108 -18.38 7.17 4.57
N PHE A 109 -17.80 7.36 3.39
CA PHE A 109 -16.64 8.25 3.22
C PHE A 109 -17.00 9.72 3.46
N LYS A 110 -18.18 10.16 3.03
CA LYS A 110 -18.65 11.52 3.28
C LYS A 110 -19.07 11.72 4.74
N LYS A 111 -19.74 10.74 5.35
CA LYS A 111 -20.13 10.74 6.77
C LYS A 111 -18.93 10.81 7.70
N HIS A 112 -17.85 10.11 7.36
CA HIS A 112 -16.62 10.03 8.14
C HIS A 112 -15.45 10.77 7.48
N LYS A 113 -15.69 11.97 6.94
CA LYS A 113 -14.73 12.74 6.12
C LYS A 113 -13.32 12.88 6.72
N TYR A 114 -13.21 13.07 8.04
CA TYR A 114 -11.91 13.22 8.70
C TYR A 114 -11.16 11.90 8.75
N PHE A 115 -11.83 10.79 9.03
CA PHE A 115 -11.22 9.46 8.97
C PHE A 115 -10.82 9.09 7.53
N THR A 116 -11.64 9.43 6.54
CA THR A 116 -11.29 9.25 5.14
C THR A 116 -10.05 10.07 4.77
N LEU A 117 -9.98 11.34 5.15
CA LEU A 117 -8.82 12.17 4.86
C LEU A 117 -7.55 11.64 5.55
N SER A 118 -7.63 11.31 6.85
CA SER A 118 -6.50 10.74 7.59
C SER A 118 -6.02 9.44 6.97
N PHE A 119 -6.94 8.57 6.57
CA PHE A 119 -6.61 7.34 5.85
C PHE A 119 -5.87 7.63 4.55
N LEU A 120 -6.36 8.55 3.71
CA LEU A 120 -5.72 8.91 2.44
C LEU A 120 -4.32 9.51 2.63
N VAL A 121 -4.13 10.37 3.63
CA VAL A 121 -2.83 10.96 3.94
C VAL A 121 -1.85 9.89 4.40
N LEU A 122 -2.23 9.04 5.36
CA LEU A 122 -1.36 7.96 5.85
C LEU A 122 -1.08 6.92 4.78
N TRP A 123 -2.06 6.62 3.91
CA TRP A 123 -1.87 5.74 2.75
C TRP A 123 -0.85 6.33 1.78
N THR A 124 -0.97 7.62 1.47
CA THR A 124 0.02 8.33 0.62
C THR A 124 1.42 8.24 1.22
N LEU A 125 1.56 8.51 2.52
CA LEU A 125 2.85 8.43 3.20
C LEU A 125 3.44 7.01 3.15
N SER A 126 2.60 6.00 3.31
CA SER A 126 3.01 4.60 3.20
C SER A 126 3.56 4.27 1.81
N VAL A 127 2.83 4.62 0.75
CA VAL A 127 3.27 4.39 -0.64
C VAL A 127 4.56 5.16 -0.96
N VAL A 128 4.62 6.44 -0.57
CA VAL A 128 5.81 7.27 -0.78
C VAL A 128 7.02 6.70 -0.04
N SER A 129 6.84 6.20 1.18
CA SER A 129 7.93 5.54 1.92
C SER A 129 8.43 4.27 1.23
N GLY A 130 7.56 3.52 0.55
CA GLY A 130 7.93 2.35 -0.25
C GLY A 130 8.74 2.72 -1.48
N ILE A 131 8.31 3.76 -2.21
CA ILE A 131 9.05 4.32 -3.35
C ILE A 131 10.44 4.79 -2.90
N LEU A 132 10.52 5.54 -1.79
CA LEU A 132 11.79 6.01 -1.24
C LEU A 132 12.69 4.83 -0.87
N PHE A 133 12.15 3.83 -0.17
CA PHE A 133 12.90 2.64 0.18
C PHE A 133 13.48 1.92 -1.06
N TYR A 134 12.67 1.74 -2.11
CA TYR A 134 13.14 1.17 -3.38
C TYR A 134 14.26 2.00 -4.03
N LEU A 135 14.13 3.33 -4.05
CA LEU A 135 15.15 4.23 -4.60
C LEU A 135 16.47 4.16 -3.81
N PHE A 136 16.40 4.12 -2.48
CA PHE A 136 17.58 3.97 -1.63
C PHE A 136 18.28 2.62 -1.85
N GLU A 137 17.52 1.54 -1.95
CA GLU A 137 18.05 0.18 -2.12
C GLU A 137 18.72 -0.03 -3.49
N TYR A 138 18.09 0.42 -4.57
CA TYR A 138 18.50 0.01 -5.92
C TYR A 138 19.06 1.12 -6.80
N VAL A 139 18.82 2.40 -6.48
CA VAL A 139 19.18 3.53 -7.36
C VAL A 139 20.27 4.42 -6.75
N LEU A 140 20.12 4.78 -5.48
CA LEU A 140 20.98 5.77 -4.82
C LEU A 140 22.27 5.18 -4.23
N LEU A 141 22.40 3.86 -4.09
CA LEU A 141 23.61 3.11 -3.69
C LEU A 141 24.55 3.92 -2.75
N ILE A 142 24.14 4.07 -1.50
CA ILE A 142 25.04 4.23 -0.35
C ILE A 142 25.15 2.88 0.33
#